data_AF-A0A0N1E532-F1
#
_entry.id   AF-A0A0N1E532-F1
#
_cell.length_a   1.000
_cell.length_b   1.000
_cell.length_c   1.000
_cell.angle_alpha   90.00
_cell.angle_beta   90.00
_cell.angle_gamma   90.00
#
_symmetry.space_group_name_H-M   'P 1'
#
loop_
_entity.id
_entity.type
_entity.pdbx_description
1 polymer ?
#
loop_
_entity_poly.entity_id
_entity_poly.type
_entity_poly.pdbx_seq_one_letter_code
_entity_poly.pdbx_strand_id
1 'polypeptide(L)'
;MGNAALPAGIYVNLGTPIIPVWTRTGQSSTSSEGSKIYKTKYRGRNSILQNYPKPTLIVPEMNIEMRFGEDATDNYLQVRLLQAPAVNVSARLLGHWQGHTHNSYGTFLTFTPTNWNTWQNVGGIPWNFEWGYYYVISTDENRLIGINPFNYTMNMYGLCGYGTYGSSAAEPYTLAAEVF
;
A
#
# COMPACT_ATOMS: atom_id res chain seq x y z
N MET A 1 -32.05 -9.92 -4.63
CA MET A 1 -32.09 -10.23 -6.08
C MET A 1 -30.67 -10.21 -6.61
N GLY A 2 -30.17 -11.34 -7.09
CA GLY A 2 -28.88 -11.46 -7.76
C GLY A 2 -29.05 -12.30 -9.04
N ASN A 3 -28.30 -11.99 -10.09
CA ASN A 3 -28.28 -12.80 -11.30
C ASN A 3 -27.45 -14.07 -11.03
N ALA A 4 -28.08 -15.25 -11.02
CA ALA A 4 -27.42 -16.52 -10.72
C ALA A 4 -26.35 -16.93 -11.76
N ALA A 5 -26.32 -16.28 -12.92
CA ALA A 5 -25.28 -16.48 -13.94
C ALA A 5 -24.00 -15.66 -13.68
N LEU A 6 -24.01 -14.75 -12.70
CA LEU A 6 -22.85 -13.93 -12.35
C LEU A 6 -22.20 -14.44 -11.06
N PRO A 7 -20.86 -14.60 -11.03
CA PRO A 7 -20.13 -14.80 -9.78
C PRO A 7 -20.42 -13.70 -8.74
N ALA A 8 -20.16 -13.96 -7.47
CA ALA A 8 -20.32 -12.94 -6.44
C ALA A 8 -19.38 -11.74 -6.70
N GLY A 9 -19.92 -10.52 -6.76
CA GLY A 9 -19.14 -9.30 -6.99
C GLY A 9 -20.00 -8.05 -7.19
N ILE A 10 -19.35 -6.88 -7.31
CA ILE A 10 -19.99 -5.64 -7.77
C ILE A 10 -19.92 -5.61 -9.29
N TYR A 11 -21.02 -5.26 -9.94
CA TYR A 11 -21.12 -5.18 -11.39
C TYR A 11 -21.62 -3.80 -11.80
N VAL A 12 -21.07 -3.28 -12.90
CA VAL A 12 -21.61 -2.12 -13.62
C VAL A 12 -22.16 -2.61 -14.94
N ASN A 13 -23.37 -2.16 -15.29
CA ASN A 13 -23.94 -2.37 -16.61
C ASN A 13 -23.31 -1.35 -17.57
N LEU A 14 -22.51 -1.82 -18.51
CA LEU A 14 -21.96 -1.02 -19.61
C LEU A 14 -22.88 -1.02 -20.86
N GLY A 15 -23.95 -1.81 -20.82
CA GLY A 15 -24.97 -1.88 -21.87
C GLY A 15 -26.20 -1.02 -21.56
N THR A 16 -27.30 -1.31 -22.22
CA THR A 16 -28.59 -0.63 -21.96
C THR A 16 -29.42 -1.43 -20.96
N PRO A 17 -30.53 -0.86 -20.43
CA PRO A 17 -31.47 -1.65 -19.62
C PRO A 17 -32.07 -2.84 -20.37
N ILE A 18 -32.16 -2.77 -21.70
CA ILE A 18 -32.78 -3.79 -22.56
C ILE A 18 -31.74 -4.85 -22.99
N ILE A 19 -30.48 -4.45 -23.17
CA ILE A 19 -29.37 -5.33 -23.52
C ILE A 19 -28.23 -5.05 -22.53
N PRO A 20 -28.32 -5.61 -21.30
CA PRO A 20 -27.33 -5.34 -20.28
C PRO A 20 -26.00 -6.05 -20.58
N VAL A 21 -24.89 -5.34 -20.41
CA VAL A 21 -23.53 -5.88 -20.47
C VAL A 21 -22.91 -5.69 -19.09
N TRP A 22 -23.03 -6.72 -18.26
CA TRP A 22 -22.52 -6.68 -16.89
C TRP A 22 -21.01 -6.89 -16.86
N THR A 23 -20.26 -5.87 -16.46
CA THR A 23 -18.82 -5.96 -16.22
C THR A 23 -18.57 -5.88 -14.72
N ARG A 24 -17.80 -6.82 -14.18
CA ARG A 24 -17.44 -6.83 -12.76
C ARG A 24 -16.51 -5.65 -12.46
N THR A 25 -16.80 -4.86 -11.44
CA THR A 25 -15.99 -3.70 -11.07
C THR A 25 -15.01 -4.02 -9.94
N GLY A 26 -13.73 -3.76 -10.21
CA GLY A 26 -12.71 -3.33 -9.24
C GLY A 26 -12.23 -4.31 -8.17
N GLN A 27 -12.92 -5.43 -7.94
CA GLN A 27 -12.47 -6.49 -7.04
C GLN A 27 -12.99 -7.86 -7.52
N SER A 28 -12.11 -8.65 -8.11
CA SER A 28 -12.27 -10.11 -8.20
C SER A 28 -11.57 -10.75 -7.00
N SER A 29 -12.18 -11.78 -6.42
CA SER A 29 -11.54 -12.60 -5.38
C SER A 29 -12.03 -14.02 -5.57
N THR A 30 -11.30 -14.78 -6.37
CA THR A 30 -11.44 -16.23 -6.43
C THR A 30 -10.20 -16.88 -5.81
N SER A 31 -10.14 -18.21 -5.80
CA SER A 31 -8.94 -18.94 -5.38
C SER A 31 -7.78 -18.89 -6.39
N SER A 32 -7.99 -18.32 -7.58
CA SER A 32 -7.00 -18.34 -8.66
C SER A 32 -6.79 -17.00 -9.35
N GLU A 33 -7.64 -16.00 -9.08
CA GLU A 33 -7.57 -14.68 -9.69
C GLU A 33 -8.20 -13.63 -8.78
N GLY A 34 -7.67 -12.42 -8.86
CA GLY A 34 -8.37 -11.26 -8.33
C GLY A 34 -7.50 -10.04 -8.14
N SER A 35 -8.10 -8.99 -7.58
CA SER A 35 -7.35 -7.92 -6.95
C SER A 35 -8.12 -7.30 -5.79
N LYS A 36 -7.38 -6.85 -4.77
CA LYS A 36 -7.91 -6.10 -3.62
C LYS A 36 -7.23 -4.74 -3.55
N ILE A 37 -8.04 -3.70 -3.39
CA ILE A 37 -7.56 -2.33 -3.34
C ILE A 37 -7.74 -1.78 -1.93
N TYR A 38 -6.63 -1.34 -1.33
CA TYR A 38 -6.56 -0.67 -0.04
C TYR A 38 -6.21 0.80 -0.25
N LYS A 39 -6.85 1.71 0.51
CA LYS A 39 -6.57 3.15 0.41
C LYS A 39 -6.60 3.79 1.77
N THR A 40 -5.69 4.73 2.01
CA THR A 40 -5.75 5.67 3.13
C THR A 40 -5.42 7.07 2.62
N LYS A 41 -6.07 8.08 3.21
CA LYS A 41 -5.78 9.48 2.94
C LYS A 41 -5.93 10.30 4.20
N TYR A 42 -5.06 11.28 4.38
CA TYR A 42 -5.17 12.22 5.49
C TYR A 42 -4.54 13.56 5.15
N ARG A 43 -4.85 14.57 5.97
CA ARG A 43 -4.17 15.86 5.95
C ARG A 43 -3.24 16.01 7.14
N GLY A 44 -2.13 16.66 6.84
CA GLY A 44 -1.04 16.99 7.72
C GLY A 44 -0.11 15.84 8.04
N ARG A 45 1.09 16.19 8.49
CA ARG A 45 2.21 15.26 8.68
C ARG A 45 1.90 14.12 9.64
N ASN A 46 2.47 12.96 9.35
CA ASN A 46 2.50 11.83 10.26
C ASN A 46 3.85 11.81 10.99
N SER A 47 3.95 12.64 12.04
CA SER A 47 5.22 13.02 12.65
C SER A 47 5.61 12.16 13.84
N ILE A 48 6.91 11.88 13.98
CA ILE A 48 7.47 11.31 15.21
C ILE A 48 7.18 12.18 16.44
N LEU A 49 7.17 13.52 16.28
CA LEU A 49 6.92 14.46 17.37
C LEU A 49 5.49 14.37 17.92
N GLN A 50 4.56 13.85 17.10
CA GLN A 50 3.17 13.66 17.47
C GLN A 50 2.84 12.18 17.73
N ASN A 51 3.86 11.33 17.89
CA ASN A 51 3.72 9.88 18.03
C ASN A 51 2.92 9.23 16.88
N TYR A 52 3.11 9.74 15.66
CA TYR A 52 2.50 9.26 14.43
C TYR A 52 0.96 9.10 14.50
N PRO A 53 0.20 10.19 14.69
CA PRO A 53 -1.23 10.13 15.01
C PRO A 53 -2.13 9.93 13.78
N LYS A 54 -1.54 9.72 12.60
CA LYS A 54 -2.29 9.63 11.33
C LYS A 54 -2.57 8.17 10.96
N PRO A 55 -3.68 7.90 10.25
CA PRO A 55 -4.01 6.56 9.79
C PRO A 55 -2.91 5.95 8.91
N THR A 56 -2.66 4.66 9.09
CA THR A 56 -1.77 3.85 8.27
C THR A 56 -2.56 3.11 7.18
N LEU A 57 -1.87 2.56 6.20
CA LEU A 57 -2.41 1.63 5.22
C LEU A 57 -2.17 0.21 5.72
N ILE A 58 -3.25 -0.54 5.95
CA ILE A 58 -3.21 -1.93 6.42
C ILE A 58 -3.53 -2.85 5.24
N VAL A 59 -2.65 -3.81 4.96
CA VAL A 59 -2.81 -4.84 3.91
C VAL A 59 -2.73 -6.23 4.58
N PRO A 60 -3.87 -6.77 5.06
CA PRO A 60 -3.88 -7.98 5.87
C PRO A 60 -3.34 -9.23 5.17
N GLU A 61 -3.61 -9.39 3.87
CA GLU A 61 -3.21 -10.58 3.09
C GLU A 61 -1.70 -10.73 3.00
N MET A 62 -0.98 -9.60 2.96
CA MET A 62 0.48 -9.59 2.94
C MET A 62 1.08 -9.42 4.34
N ASN A 63 0.25 -9.38 5.40
CA ASN A 63 0.65 -9.04 6.77
C ASN A 63 1.42 -7.73 6.88
N ILE A 64 1.15 -6.74 6.02
CA ILE A 64 1.93 -5.51 5.92
C ILE A 64 1.12 -4.30 6.39
N GLU A 65 1.79 -3.44 7.16
CA GLU A 65 1.33 -2.10 7.49
C GLU A 65 2.30 -1.06 6.94
N MET A 66 1.76 0.01 6.37
CA MET A 66 2.55 1.06 5.73
C MET A 66 2.07 2.44 6.11
N ARG A 67 2.98 3.40 6.14
CA ARG A 67 2.64 4.82 6.35
C ARG A 67 3.72 5.71 5.79
N PHE A 68 3.38 6.96 5.50
CA PHE A 68 4.41 7.99 5.54
C PHE A 68 4.77 8.26 7.00
N GLY A 69 6.06 8.32 7.31
CA GLY A 69 6.59 8.90 8.53
C GLY A 69 7.38 10.15 8.18
N GLU A 70 7.48 11.07 9.12
CA GLU A 70 8.47 12.14 9.05
C GLU A 70 9.24 12.29 10.35
N ASP A 71 10.41 12.91 10.20
CA ASP A 71 11.14 13.59 11.25
C ASP A 71 11.30 15.08 10.91
N ALA A 72 12.16 15.77 11.67
CA ALA A 72 12.38 17.20 11.51
C ALA A 72 12.95 17.61 10.13
N THR A 73 13.58 16.68 9.42
CA THR A 73 14.29 16.96 8.17
C THR A 73 13.55 16.33 6.99
N ASP A 74 13.14 15.07 7.14
CA ASP A 74 12.72 14.25 6.02
C ASP A 74 11.39 13.55 6.25
N ASN A 75 10.72 13.24 5.14
CA ASN A 75 9.68 12.22 5.13
C ASN A 75 10.16 10.93 4.46
N TYR A 76 9.52 9.81 4.78
CA TYR A 76 9.88 8.49 4.26
C TYR A 76 8.66 7.55 4.33
N LEU A 77 8.67 6.48 3.53
CA LEU A 77 7.71 5.40 3.66
C LEU A 77 8.26 4.46 4.73
N GLN A 78 7.41 4.12 5.68
CA GLN A 78 7.71 3.11 6.68
C GLN A 78 6.86 1.89 6.44
N VAL A 79 7.47 0.73 6.65
CA VAL A 79 6.82 -0.57 6.54
C VAL A 79 7.12 -1.37 7.80
N ARG A 80 6.12 -2.11 8.26
CA ARG A 80 6.26 -3.15 9.28
C ARG A 80 5.28 -4.28 9.01
N LEU A 81 5.38 -5.35 9.79
CA LEU A 81 4.39 -6.41 9.80
C LEU A 81 3.27 -6.14 10.82
N LEU A 82 2.06 -6.62 10.52
CA LEU A 82 0.90 -6.53 11.42
C LEU A 82 0.95 -7.55 12.56
N GLN A 83 1.63 -8.67 12.32
CA GLN A 83 1.74 -9.79 13.25
C GLN A 83 3.14 -10.41 13.17
N ALA A 84 3.59 -11.01 14.28
CA ALA A 84 4.87 -11.73 14.35
C ALA A 84 4.90 -12.89 13.34
N PRO A 85 5.94 -13.01 12.50
CA PRO A 85 6.09 -14.16 11.62
C PRO A 85 6.72 -15.33 12.39
N ALA A 86 6.47 -16.57 11.94
CA ALA A 86 7.05 -17.76 12.54
C ALA A 86 8.53 -17.97 12.15
N VAL A 87 8.91 -17.46 10.99
CA VAL A 87 10.26 -17.45 10.42
C VAL A 87 10.58 -16.04 9.93
N ASN A 88 11.82 -15.80 9.51
CA ASN A 88 12.14 -14.51 8.90
C ASN A 88 11.38 -14.32 7.58
N VAL A 89 10.94 -13.09 7.36
CA VAL A 89 10.23 -12.64 6.16
C VAL A 89 11.13 -11.68 5.40
N SER A 90 11.30 -11.92 4.12
CA SER A 90 11.99 -11.06 3.18
C SER A 90 10.98 -10.28 2.35
N ALA A 91 10.98 -8.96 2.49
CA ALA A 91 10.22 -8.07 1.63
C ALA A 91 11.16 -7.35 0.67
N ARG A 92 10.95 -7.50 -0.62
CA ARG A 92 11.62 -6.75 -1.68
C ARG A 92 10.72 -5.61 -2.12
N LEU A 93 11.29 -4.40 -2.14
CA LEU A 93 10.59 -3.17 -2.52
C LEU A 93 11.37 -2.51 -3.65
N LEU A 94 10.72 -2.37 -4.81
CA LEU A 94 11.24 -1.64 -5.94
C LEU A 94 10.45 -0.34 -6.04
N GLY A 95 11.11 0.77 -5.75
CA GLY A 95 10.49 2.09 -5.69
C GLY A 95 10.89 2.97 -6.86
N HIS A 96 9.93 3.75 -7.35
CA HIS A 96 10.15 4.92 -8.18
C HIS A 96 9.45 6.11 -7.52
N TRP A 97 10.12 7.26 -7.50
CA TRP A 97 9.52 8.51 -7.06
C TRP A 97 9.69 9.61 -8.11
N GLN A 98 8.76 10.55 -8.11
CA GLN A 98 8.69 11.65 -9.07
C GLN A 98 8.37 12.97 -8.35
N GLY A 99 9.13 14.01 -8.69
CA GLY A 99 8.99 15.39 -8.22
C GLY A 99 9.63 16.34 -9.22
N HIS A 100 10.39 17.33 -8.74
CA HIS A 100 11.23 18.16 -9.62
C HIS A 100 12.33 17.33 -10.32
N THR A 101 12.80 16.28 -9.65
CA THR A 101 13.63 15.21 -10.20
C THR A 101 12.91 13.88 -10.04
N HIS A 102 13.46 12.80 -10.60
CA HIS A 102 12.92 11.45 -10.44
C HIS A 102 14.07 10.47 -10.27
N ASN A 103 13.83 9.40 -9.51
CA ASN A 103 14.79 8.32 -9.37
C ASN A 103 14.08 6.99 -9.04
N SER A 104 14.80 5.90 -9.22
CA SER A 104 14.37 4.55 -8.86
C SER A 104 15.38 3.91 -7.92
N TYR A 105 14.91 2.98 -7.09
CA TYR A 105 15.76 2.25 -6.15
C TYR A 105 15.15 0.91 -5.78
N GLY A 106 15.99 0.03 -5.23
CA GLY A 106 15.58 -1.26 -4.68
C GLY A 106 16.04 -1.39 -3.23
N THR A 107 15.19 -1.96 -2.38
CA THR A 107 15.50 -2.25 -0.99
C THR A 107 14.98 -3.64 -0.62
N PHE A 108 15.73 -4.34 0.22
CA PHE A 108 15.29 -5.56 0.87
C PHE A 108 15.15 -5.28 2.36
N LEU A 109 13.98 -5.57 2.91
CA LEU A 109 13.74 -5.56 4.34
C LEU A 109 13.66 -6.99 4.83
N THR A 110 14.26 -7.25 5.98
CA THR A 110 14.15 -8.53 6.67
C THR A 110 13.41 -8.31 7.98
N PHE A 111 12.22 -8.89 8.07
CA PHE A 111 11.45 -8.94 9.29
C PHE A 111 11.71 -10.28 10.00
N THR A 112 11.90 -10.22 11.31
CA THR A 112 12.16 -11.35 12.18
C THR A 112 11.04 -11.46 13.22
N PRO A 113 10.89 -12.60 13.91
CA PRO A 113 9.98 -12.73 15.05
C PRO A 113 10.20 -11.68 16.16
N THR A 114 11.35 -11.00 16.19
CA THR A 114 11.70 -9.98 17.19
C THR A 114 11.53 -8.54 16.72
N ASN A 115 11.70 -8.25 15.42
CA ASN A 115 11.65 -6.87 14.89
C ASN A 115 10.38 -6.56 14.07
N TRP A 116 9.48 -7.52 13.88
CA TRP A 116 8.33 -7.45 12.97
C TRP A 116 7.45 -6.21 13.16
N ASN A 117 7.28 -5.74 14.40
CA ASN A 117 6.42 -4.60 14.75
C ASN A 117 7.16 -3.26 14.75
N THR A 118 8.46 -3.26 14.46
CA THR A 118 9.29 -2.07 14.41
C THR A 118 9.21 -1.47 13.01
N TRP A 119 8.94 -0.16 12.95
CA TRP A 119 8.88 0.56 11.69
C TRP A 119 10.27 0.62 11.03
N GLN A 120 10.36 0.15 9.79
CA GLN A 120 11.56 0.22 8.98
C GLN A 120 11.34 1.22 7.85
N ASN A 121 12.30 2.10 7.64
CA ASN A 121 12.25 3.07 6.55
C ASN A 121 12.59 2.36 5.22
N VAL A 122 11.82 2.65 4.18
CA VAL A 122 12.03 2.14 2.84
C VAL A 122 12.86 3.15 2.05
N GLY A 123 14.00 2.71 1.54
CA GLY A 123 14.92 3.55 0.78
C GLY A 123 15.98 4.24 1.63
N GLY A 124 16.77 5.10 0.97
CA GLY A 124 17.93 5.80 1.53
C GLY A 124 18.15 7.18 0.92
N ILE A 125 17.05 7.83 0.49
CA ILE A 125 17.07 9.22 0.04
C ILE A 125 16.20 10.01 1.02
N PRO A 126 16.73 11.03 1.70
CA PRO A 126 15.94 11.96 2.51
C PRO A 126 14.88 12.66 1.64
N TRP A 127 13.58 12.45 1.90
CA TRP A 127 12.51 13.04 1.08
C TRP A 127 12.23 14.46 1.56
N ASN A 128 12.53 15.38 0.66
CA ASN A 128 12.27 16.80 0.81
C ASN A 128 11.40 17.17 -0.39
N PHE A 129 10.23 17.77 -0.14
CA PHE A 129 9.22 18.23 -1.12
C PHE A 129 8.15 17.22 -1.56
N GLU A 130 7.08 17.72 -2.22
CA GLU A 130 5.95 16.91 -2.69
C GLU A 130 6.33 15.98 -3.83
N TRP A 131 6.17 14.67 -3.63
CA TRP A 131 6.43 13.65 -4.63
C TRP A 131 5.27 12.67 -4.79
N GLY A 132 5.18 12.12 -6.00
CA GLY A 132 4.43 10.90 -6.29
C GLY A 132 5.31 9.67 -6.23
N TYR A 133 4.71 8.54 -5.90
CA TYR A 133 5.41 7.27 -5.72
C TYR A 133 4.70 6.12 -6.39
N TYR A 134 5.51 5.18 -6.85
CA TYR A 134 5.10 3.85 -7.28
C TYR A 134 6.07 2.83 -6.70
N TYR A 135 5.54 1.80 -6.05
CA TYR A 135 6.31 0.65 -5.59
C TYR A 135 5.70 -0.63 -6.13
N VAL A 136 6.58 -1.56 -6.50
CA VAL A 136 6.27 -2.98 -6.56
C VAL A 136 6.83 -3.62 -5.31
N ILE A 137 5.97 -4.22 -4.51
CA ILE A 137 6.34 -4.86 -3.25
C ILE A 137 6.05 -6.34 -3.37
N SER A 138 7.07 -7.17 -3.10
CA SER A 138 6.96 -8.62 -3.09
C SER A 138 7.50 -9.19 -1.78
N THR A 139 6.82 -10.17 -1.19
CA THR A 139 7.19 -10.78 0.09
C THR A 139 7.15 -12.31 0.00
N ASP A 140 7.98 -12.98 0.80
CA ASP A 140 7.90 -14.42 1.07
C ASP A 140 6.98 -14.76 2.26
N GLU A 141 6.32 -13.75 2.85
CA GLU A 141 5.37 -13.94 3.93
C GLU A 141 4.21 -14.83 3.49
N ASN A 142 4.06 -15.98 4.14
CA ASN A 142 2.97 -16.90 3.87
C ASN A 142 2.37 -17.43 5.16
N ARG A 143 1.15 -16.96 5.48
CA ARG A 143 0.41 -17.36 6.69
C ARG A 143 -0.72 -18.35 6.43
N LEU A 144 -1.09 -18.55 5.16
CA LEU A 144 -2.23 -19.37 4.77
C LEU A 144 -1.75 -20.64 4.08
N ILE A 145 -2.48 -21.73 4.29
CA ILE A 145 -2.27 -22.97 3.54
C ILE A 145 -2.92 -22.80 2.15
N GLY A 146 -2.12 -22.93 1.10
CA GLY A 146 -2.57 -22.87 -0.30
C GLY A 146 -1.99 -21.71 -1.10
N ILE A 147 -2.18 -21.76 -2.41
CA ILE A 147 -1.77 -20.69 -3.33
C ILE A 147 -2.89 -19.65 -3.34
N ASN A 148 -2.63 -18.48 -2.78
CA ASN A 148 -3.49 -17.31 -2.92
C ASN A 148 -2.65 -16.23 -3.61
N PRO A 149 -3.10 -15.71 -4.77
CA PRO A 149 -2.28 -14.78 -5.54
C PRO A 149 -2.00 -13.50 -4.71
N PHE A 150 -2.92 -13.13 -3.80
CA PHE A 150 -2.77 -11.96 -2.92
C PHE A 150 -1.68 -12.02 -1.86
N ASN A 151 -1.05 -13.17 -1.63
CA ASN A 151 -0.12 -13.29 -0.51
C ASN A 151 1.25 -12.68 -0.81
N TYR A 152 1.60 -12.52 -2.09
CA TYR A 152 3.01 -12.37 -2.47
C TYR A 152 3.34 -10.99 -3.00
N THR A 153 2.43 -10.31 -3.69
CA THR A 153 2.76 -9.11 -4.46
C THR A 153 1.69 -8.03 -4.42
N MET A 154 2.13 -6.77 -4.40
CA MET A 154 1.26 -5.62 -4.60
C MET A 154 1.94 -4.49 -5.36
N ASN A 155 1.10 -3.71 -6.05
CA ASN A 155 1.43 -2.38 -6.55
C ASN A 155 0.99 -1.35 -5.51
N MET A 156 1.88 -0.45 -5.10
CA MET A 156 1.57 0.63 -4.17
C MET A 156 1.82 1.99 -4.81
N TYR A 157 0.86 2.87 -4.72
CA TYR A 157 0.91 4.24 -5.18
C TYR A 157 0.84 5.17 -3.98
N GLY A 158 1.56 6.28 -4.04
CA GLY A 158 1.52 7.29 -2.98
C GLY A 158 1.64 8.71 -3.51
N LEU A 159 1.06 9.64 -2.79
CA LEU A 159 1.37 11.07 -2.91
C LEU A 159 1.71 11.60 -1.52
N CYS A 160 2.77 12.37 -1.44
CA CYS A 160 3.17 13.09 -0.24
C CYS A 160 3.19 14.58 -0.53
N GLY A 161 2.54 15.40 0.29
CA GLY A 161 2.52 16.85 0.15
C GLY A 161 3.57 17.62 0.97
N TYR A 162 4.65 16.99 1.42
CA TYR A 162 5.61 17.61 2.35
C TYR A 162 6.16 18.94 1.82
N GLY A 163 6.04 20.01 2.60
CA GLY A 163 6.62 21.32 2.31
C GLY A 163 5.91 22.17 1.25
N THR A 164 4.87 21.65 0.56
CA THR A 164 4.28 22.36 -0.60
C THR A 164 3.06 23.22 -0.25
N TYR A 165 2.29 22.86 0.77
CA TYR A 165 0.94 23.42 0.98
C TYR A 165 0.89 24.57 2.01
N GLY A 166 2.00 25.28 2.20
CA GLY A 166 2.11 26.48 3.06
C GLY A 166 1.95 26.24 4.57
N SER A 167 1.49 25.07 4.99
CA SER A 167 1.46 24.64 6.38
C SER A 167 1.46 23.11 6.50
N SER A 168 2.11 22.59 7.53
CA SER A 168 2.17 21.15 7.81
C SER A 168 0.82 20.52 8.14
N ALA A 169 -0.23 21.31 8.39
CA ALA A 169 -1.60 20.82 8.61
C ALA A 169 -2.40 20.66 7.31
N ALA A 170 -2.00 21.35 6.23
CA ALA A 170 -2.71 21.35 4.96
C ALA A 170 -2.19 20.29 3.97
N GLU A 171 -0.98 19.79 4.18
CA GLU A 171 -0.30 18.84 3.30
C GLU A 171 -1.12 17.54 3.13
N PRO A 172 -1.51 17.15 1.91
CA PRO A 172 -2.20 15.90 1.65
C PRO A 172 -1.24 14.71 1.61
N TYR A 173 -1.70 13.59 2.14
CA TYR A 173 -1.01 12.31 2.04
C TYR A 173 -1.99 11.24 1.61
N THR A 174 -1.61 10.44 0.62
CA THR A 174 -2.40 9.31 0.12
C THR A 174 -1.53 8.10 -0.09
N LEU A 175 -2.02 6.93 0.30
CA LEU A 175 -1.47 5.64 -0.08
C LEU A 175 -2.60 4.79 -0.65
N ALA A 176 -2.34 4.11 -1.76
CA ALA A 176 -3.23 3.12 -2.34
C ALA A 176 -2.41 1.88 -2.72
N ALA A 177 -2.86 0.70 -2.31
CA ALA A 177 -2.25 -0.56 -2.71
C ALA A 177 -3.26 -1.42 -3.45
N GLU A 178 -2.82 -2.03 -4.55
CA GLU A 178 -3.52 -3.10 -5.24
C GLU A 178 -2.74 -4.40 -5.05
N VAL A 179 -3.34 -5.34 -4.36
CA VAL A 179 -2.81 -6.69 -4.13
C VAL A 179 -3.43 -7.61 -5.17
N PHE A 180 -2.61 -8.39 -5.87
CA PHE A 180 -3.03 -9.27 -6.95
C PHE A 180 -2.50 -10.67 -6.70
#